data_AF-A0A182STW6-F1
#
_entry.id   AF-A0A182STW6-F1
#
_cell.length_a   1.000
_cell.length_b   1.000
_cell.length_c   1.000
_cell.angle_alpha   90.00
_cell.angle_beta   90.00
_cell.angle_gamma   90.00
#
_symmetry.space_group_name_H-M   'P 1'
#
loop_
_entity.id
_entity.type
_entity.pdbx_description
1 polymer ?
#
loop_
_entity_poly.entity_id
_entity_poly.type
_entity_poly.pdbx_seq_one_letter_code
_entity_poly.pdbx_strand_id
1 'polypeptide(L)'
;REHFEREQTWLELLCSNCLDHIPTERLLDIARQNRCYHVAEHLLERLGKYEEIFDCYLLDEFRRVQLFSYIAQHATDTRRQIYPLLVKNLYQIVDINCEQAVRVLVDSFMRYLSHFLQLLEQAGAPERLFRFLEALLKQSVQLETTDLERYLELLCQYRPAEVIDFLKSNDSYRLDNAVRTIKRFELSAPLIFLYEKQGDYQSAYAVAVETLTNAPEASAAMCALQVSALCTRASSVLTESDREQLWFSLLHIVLARNDLNSITKNILHSASEFVDLSKLVQLVLTSGTTSTGNFGDIKHLLIGMLSNSAYETLLLQTTSRILGQDLHAMLARERRIAMRGLAVKSIKCIVCRARLYNTERQPVVVMGDCGHAMHQQCAANFCTVPLDSPS
;
A
#
# COMPACT_ATOMS: atom_id res chain seq x y z
N ARG A 1 3.60 12.64 49.62
CA ARG A 1 3.48 14.08 49.92
C ARG A 1 4.47 14.47 51.03
N GLU A 2 4.33 13.95 52.25
CA GLU A 2 5.30 14.24 53.32
C GLU A 2 6.76 13.85 53.01
N HIS A 3 6.98 12.74 52.31
CA HIS A 3 8.32 12.31 51.91
C HIS A 3 8.96 13.23 50.84
N PHE A 4 8.16 13.69 49.87
CA PHE A 4 8.59 14.64 48.84
C PHE A 4 8.88 16.05 49.39
N GLU A 5 8.06 16.53 50.35
CA GLU A 5 8.30 17.81 51.04
C GLU A 5 9.56 17.75 51.92
N ARG A 6 9.86 16.60 52.54
CA ARG A 6 11.12 16.37 53.27
C ARG A 6 12.33 16.31 52.34
N GLU A 7 12.20 15.71 51.16
CA GLU A 7 13.26 15.74 50.14
C GLU A 7 13.50 17.16 49.60
N GLN A 8 12.45 17.94 49.33
CA GLN A 8 12.58 19.32 48.84
C GLN A 8 13.20 20.25 49.88
N THR A 9 12.76 20.16 51.14
CA THR A 9 13.37 20.94 52.24
C THR A 9 14.83 20.54 52.46
N TRP A 10 15.17 19.27 52.33
CA TRP A 10 16.56 18.82 52.43
C TRP A 10 17.42 19.29 51.25
N LEU A 11 16.88 19.30 50.02
CA LEU A 11 17.51 19.91 48.85
C LEU A 11 17.73 21.41 49.04
N GLU A 12 16.74 22.15 49.54
CA GLU A 12 16.86 23.59 49.82
C GLU A 12 17.93 23.89 50.88
N LEU A 13 18.07 23.02 51.89
CA LEU A 13 19.12 23.10 52.91
C LEU A 13 20.52 22.76 52.36
N LEU A 14 20.60 21.89 51.35
CA LEU A 14 21.86 21.57 50.67
C LEU A 14 22.28 22.69 49.70
N CYS A 15 21.33 23.24 48.93
CA CYS A 15 21.56 24.36 48.02
C CYS A 15 21.93 25.65 48.75
N SER A 16 21.50 25.82 50.00
CA SER A 16 21.86 26.96 50.85
C SER A 16 23.20 26.80 51.60
N ASN A 17 24.02 25.78 51.26
CA ASN A 17 25.32 25.47 51.87
C ASN A 17 25.30 25.30 53.39
N CYS A 18 24.15 25.03 53.99
CA CYS A 18 23.99 24.93 55.45
C CYS A 18 24.53 23.60 56.03
N LEU A 19 25.05 22.69 55.20
CA LEU A 19 25.45 21.32 55.58
C LEU A 19 26.93 20.99 55.30
N ASP A 20 27.78 21.99 55.06
CA ASP A 20 29.22 21.82 54.73
C ASP A 20 30.07 21.08 55.79
N HIS A 21 29.52 20.86 56.99
CA HIS A 21 30.22 20.20 58.10
C HIS A 21 30.12 18.66 58.09
N ILE A 22 29.25 18.08 57.26
CA ILE A 22 29.07 16.63 57.16
C ILE A 22 29.73 16.16 55.86
N PRO A 23 30.63 15.16 55.91
CA PRO A 23 31.27 14.65 54.70
C PRO A 23 30.19 14.14 53.73
N THR A 24 30.32 14.53 52.47
CA THR A 24 29.36 14.31 51.39
C THR A 24 29.03 12.82 51.20
N GLU A 25 29.95 11.92 51.54
CA GLU A 25 29.78 10.47 51.53
C GLU A 25 28.81 9.97 52.61
N ARG A 26 28.85 10.54 53.84
CA ARG A 26 27.89 10.18 54.90
C ARG A 26 26.49 10.71 54.61
N LEU A 27 26.38 11.89 53.99
CA LEU A 27 25.10 12.42 53.54
C LEU A 27 24.47 11.53 52.45
N LEU A 28 25.31 10.93 51.59
CA LEU A 28 24.89 10.01 50.56
C LEU A 28 24.42 8.66 51.12
N ASP A 29 25.09 8.13 52.15
CA ASP A 29 24.62 6.91 52.85
C ASP A 29 23.28 7.14 53.57
N ILE A 30 23.12 8.29 54.21
CA ILE A 30 21.86 8.70 54.84
C ILE A 30 20.77 8.88 53.77
N ALA A 31 21.09 9.43 52.60
CA ALA A 31 20.14 9.59 51.50
C ALA A 31 19.69 8.22 50.94
N ARG A 32 20.62 7.26 50.79
CA ARG A 32 20.33 5.89 50.36
C ARG A 32 19.45 5.14 51.36
N GLN A 33 19.75 5.25 52.65
CA GLN A 33 18.98 4.60 53.71
C GLN A 33 17.55 5.14 53.80
N ASN A 34 17.36 6.44 53.55
CA ASN A 34 16.04 7.09 53.62
C ASN A 34 15.29 7.10 52.28
N ARG A 35 15.85 6.47 51.23
CA ARG A 35 15.31 6.46 49.85
C ARG A 35 15.06 7.87 49.30
N CYS A 36 15.91 8.84 49.70
CA CYS A 36 15.81 10.22 49.27
C CYS A 36 16.64 10.44 47.99
N TYR A 37 16.12 10.00 46.85
CA TYR A 37 16.90 9.90 45.61
C TYR A 37 17.19 11.25 44.96
N HIS A 38 16.38 12.28 45.25
CA HIS A 38 16.57 13.64 44.76
C HIS A 38 17.80 14.32 45.38
N VAL A 39 18.00 14.09 46.67
CA VAL A 39 19.15 14.58 47.41
C VAL A 39 20.40 13.79 47.05
N ALA A 40 20.26 12.47 46.88
CA ALA A 40 21.35 11.61 46.42
C ALA A 40 21.89 12.05 45.04
N GLU A 41 21.02 12.44 44.12
CA GLU A 41 21.40 13.00 42.81
C GLU A 41 22.26 14.26 42.94
N HIS A 42 21.82 15.27 43.69
CA HIS A 42 22.56 16.51 43.83
C HIS A 42 23.92 16.30 44.54
N LEU A 43 23.98 15.37 45.50
CA LEU A 43 25.22 14.97 46.16
C LEU A 43 26.16 14.20 45.21
N LEU A 44 25.63 13.32 44.36
CA LEU A 44 26.38 12.58 43.35
C LEU A 44 26.91 13.48 42.23
N GLU A 45 26.14 14.51 41.84
CA GLU A 45 26.59 15.55 40.91
C GLU A 45 27.77 16.35 41.47
N ARG A 46 27.74 16.69 42.77
CA ARG A 46 28.86 17.36 43.46
C ARG A 46 30.09 16.45 43.62
N LEU A 47 29.89 15.14 43.73
CA LEU A 47 30.96 14.14 43.86
C LEU A 47 31.53 13.67 42.51
N GLY A 48 30.91 14.02 41.38
CA GLY A 48 31.34 13.61 40.04
C GLY A 48 31.18 12.10 39.77
N LYS A 49 30.41 11.38 40.58
CA LYS A 49 30.13 9.94 40.43
C LYS A 49 28.85 9.74 39.62
N TYR A 50 28.95 9.91 38.30
CA TYR A 50 27.79 9.88 37.39
C TYR A 50 27.19 8.49 37.15
N GLU A 51 27.95 7.42 37.42
CA GLU A 51 27.49 6.03 37.25
C GLU A 51 26.31 5.69 38.19
N GLU A 52 26.38 6.18 39.43
CA GLU A 52 25.40 5.89 40.48
C GLU A 52 24.13 6.77 40.38
N ILE A 53 24.17 7.83 39.56
CA ILE A 53 23.01 8.71 39.30
C ILE A 53 21.95 7.94 38.51
N PHE A 54 22.39 7.14 37.54
CA PHE A 54 21.49 6.27 36.75
C PHE A 54 20.73 5.29 37.65
N ASP A 55 21.40 4.69 38.63
CA ASP A 55 20.77 3.75 39.56
C ASP A 55 19.78 4.45 40.50
N CYS A 56 20.05 5.70 40.90
CA CYS A 56 19.10 6.49 41.69
C CYS A 56 17.79 6.75 40.95
N TYR A 57 17.85 6.99 39.64
CA TYR A 57 16.67 7.16 38.79
C TYR A 57 15.92 5.85 38.52
N LEU A 58 16.64 4.72 38.42
CA LEU A 58 16.02 3.40 38.23
C LEU A 58 15.31 2.90 39.49
N LEU A 59 15.83 3.22 40.68
CA LEU A 59 15.22 2.82 41.94
C LEU A 59 13.98 3.64 42.30
N ASP A 60 13.87 4.89 41.83
CA ASP A 60 12.79 5.82 42.16
C ASP A 60 11.51 5.61 41.33
N GLU A 61 10.50 4.96 41.93
CA GLU A 61 9.21 4.63 41.28
C GLU A 61 8.48 5.84 40.67
N PHE A 62 8.69 7.05 41.17
CA PHE A 62 7.99 8.26 40.69
C PHE A 62 8.78 9.04 39.65
N ARG A 63 10.12 8.91 39.62
CA ARG A 63 11.01 9.69 38.74
C ARG A 63 11.69 8.90 37.63
N ARG A 64 11.43 7.59 37.54
CA ARG A 64 11.87 6.72 36.42
C ARG A 64 11.59 7.30 35.03
N VAL A 65 10.56 8.16 34.85
CA VAL A 65 10.27 8.84 33.56
C VAL A 65 11.18 10.05 33.30
N GLN A 66 11.67 10.72 34.34
CA GLN A 66 12.59 11.86 34.22
C GLN A 66 14.01 11.40 33.83
N LEU A 67 14.31 10.11 33.96
CA LEU A 67 15.51 9.48 33.41
C LEU A 67 15.65 9.76 31.90
N PHE A 68 14.55 9.75 31.14
CA PHE A 68 14.58 10.00 29.70
C PHE A 68 14.99 11.44 29.36
N SER A 69 14.54 12.43 30.14
CA SER A 69 15.01 13.82 29.99
C SER A 69 16.47 13.97 30.36
N TYR A 70 16.93 13.28 31.40
CA TYR A 70 18.33 13.28 31.83
C TYR A 70 19.26 12.70 30.75
N ILE A 71 18.87 11.55 30.17
CA ILE A 71 19.62 10.94 29.07
C ILE A 71 19.67 11.87 27.86
N ALA A 72 18.55 12.49 27.47
CA ALA A 72 18.50 13.40 26.33
C ALA A 72 19.39 14.65 26.52
N GLN A 73 19.42 15.21 27.74
CA GLN A 73 20.21 16.41 28.05
C GLN A 73 21.72 16.12 28.11
N HIS A 74 22.10 14.93 28.56
CA HIS A 74 23.51 14.59 28.81
C HIS A 74 24.10 13.61 27.80
N ALA A 75 23.41 13.32 26.70
CA ALA A 75 23.87 12.38 25.67
C ALA A 75 25.22 12.78 25.02
N THR A 76 25.57 14.06 25.02
CA THR A 76 26.82 14.60 24.47
C THR A 76 27.98 14.60 25.46
N ASP A 77 27.73 14.36 26.75
CA ASP A 77 28.72 14.43 27.81
C ASP A 77 29.52 13.11 27.91
N THR A 78 30.72 13.11 27.31
CA THR A 78 31.67 11.97 27.34
C THR A 78 32.11 11.56 28.75
N ARG A 79 32.01 12.48 29.72
CA ARG A 79 32.37 12.23 31.13
C ARG A 79 31.37 11.35 31.88
N ARG A 80 30.12 11.29 31.42
CA ARG A 80 29.04 10.60 32.13
C ARG A 80 28.84 9.15 31.67
N GLN A 81 29.55 8.72 30.60
CA GLN A 81 29.53 7.35 30.07
C GLN A 81 28.11 6.75 30.02
N ILE A 82 27.17 7.50 29.45
CA ILE A 82 25.75 7.12 29.43
C ILE A 82 25.52 5.86 28.60
N TYR A 83 26.28 5.67 27.53
CA TYR A 83 26.17 4.50 26.65
C TYR A 83 26.35 3.15 27.37
N PRO A 84 27.42 2.88 28.13
CA PRO A 84 27.56 1.61 28.86
C PRO A 84 26.50 1.42 29.96
N LEU A 85 26.00 2.50 30.57
CA LEU A 85 24.91 2.43 31.56
C LEU A 85 23.57 2.09 30.89
N LEU A 86 23.31 2.65 29.70
CA LEU A 86 22.18 2.29 28.86
C LEU A 86 22.24 0.83 28.41
N VAL A 87 23.41 0.33 28.00
CA VAL A 87 23.58 -1.06 27.59
C VAL A 87 23.30 -2.03 28.75
N LYS A 88 23.81 -1.72 29.96
CA LYS A 88 23.58 -2.54 31.16
C LYS A 88 22.11 -2.56 31.58
N ASN A 89 21.45 -1.40 31.54
CA ASN A 89 20.10 -1.21 32.07
C ASN A 89 19.01 -1.16 30.99
N LEU A 90 19.33 -1.50 29.74
CA LEU A 90 18.43 -1.43 28.59
C LEU A 90 17.09 -2.11 28.87
N TYR A 91 17.13 -3.27 29.49
CA TYR A 91 15.95 -4.08 29.79
C TYR A 91 14.99 -3.36 30.74
N GLN A 92 15.52 -2.76 31.81
CA GLN A 92 14.71 -2.03 32.79
C GLN A 92 14.13 -0.76 32.18
N ILE A 93 14.88 -0.09 31.31
CA ILE A 93 14.44 1.14 30.63
C ILE A 93 13.29 0.83 29.66
N VAL A 94 13.41 -0.26 28.89
CA VAL A 94 12.33 -0.75 28.00
C VAL A 94 11.10 -1.15 28.81
N ASP A 95 11.27 -1.83 29.96
CA ASP A 95 10.15 -2.21 30.83
C ASP A 95 9.42 -0.99 31.44
N ILE A 96 10.13 0.11 31.74
CA ILE A 96 9.54 1.35 32.28
C ILE A 96 8.68 2.05 31.22
N ASN A 97 9.25 2.36 30.05
CA ASN A 97 8.50 3.00 28.96
C ASN A 97 9.23 2.80 27.61
N CYS A 98 8.74 1.86 26.81
CA CYS A 98 9.30 1.56 25.48
C CYS A 98 9.28 2.77 24.54
N GLU A 99 8.19 3.55 24.51
CA GLU A 99 8.04 4.65 23.53
C GLU A 99 9.00 5.80 23.83
N GLN A 100 9.14 6.17 25.11
CA GLN A 100 10.08 7.22 25.51
C GLN A 100 11.54 6.75 25.39
N ALA A 101 11.80 5.48 25.69
CA ALA A 101 13.11 4.88 25.49
C ALA A 101 13.55 4.93 24.02
N VAL A 102 12.67 4.48 23.12
CA VAL A 102 12.92 4.52 21.68
C VAL A 102 13.13 5.96 21.21
N ARG A 103 12.30 6.91 21.65
CA ARG A 103 12.47 8.32 21.29
C ARG A 103 13.85 8.84 21.65
N VAL A 104 14.29 8.63 22.90
CA VAL A 104 15.61 9.08 23.36
C VAL A 104 16.73 8.39 22.59
N LEU A 105 16.63 7.08 22.35
CA LEU A 105 17.64 6.33 21.61
C LEU A 105 17.73 6.77 20.14
N VAL A 106 16.61 7.11 19.52
CA VAL A 106 16.54 7.65 18.15
C VAL A 106 17.06 9.09 18.09
N ASP A 107 16.81 9.92 19.10
CA ASP A 107 17.28 11.30 19.07
C ASP A 107 18.80 11.40 19.34
N SER A 108 19.35 10.50 20.17
CA SER A 108 20.71 10.64 20.69
C SER A 108 21.69 9.52 20.33
N PHE A 109 21.23 8.30 20.02
CA PHE A 109 22.07 7.11 19.85
C PHE A 109 21.76 6.28 18.59
N MET A 110 21.25 6.88 17.51
CA MET A 110 20.90 6.17 16.26
C MET A 110 22.01 5.27 15.70
N ARG A 111 23.28 5.69 15.84
CA ARG A 111 24.44 4.91 15.37
C ARG A 111 24.60 3.56 16.07
N TYR A 112 24.02 3.39 17.27
CA TYR A 112 24.12 2.18 18.07
C TYR A 112 22.83 1.36 18.08
N LEU A 113 21.82 1.73 17.28
CA LEU A 113 20.52 1.05 17.22
C LEU A 113 20.69 -0.47 16.96
N SER A 114 21.54 -0.84 16.00
CA SER A 114 21.82 -2.24 15.67
C SER A 114 22.39 -3.03 16.85
N HIS A 115 23.24 -2.41 17.68
CA HIS A 115 23.77 -3.05 18.87
C HIS A 115 22.68 -3.25 19.94
N PHE A 116 21.78 -2.27 20.12
CA PHE A 116 20.65 -2.43 21.04
C PHE A 116 19.68 -3.53 20.60
N LEU A 117 19.41 -3.66 19.30
CA LEU A 117 18.60 -4.74 18.75
C LEU A 117 19.24 -6.12 19.00
N GLN A 118 20.55 -6.25 18.77
CA GLN A 118 21.30 -7.49 19.06
C GLN A 118 21.26 -7.85 20.56
N LEU A 119 21.37 -6.87 21.46
CA LEU A 119 21.31 -7.11 22.91
C LEU A 119 19.92 -7.54 23.39
N LEU A 120 18.86 -7.00 22.78
CA LEU A 120 17.48 -7.42 23.05
C LEU A 120 17.20 -8.81 22.48
N GLU A 121 17.80 -9.15 21.35
CA GLU A 121 17.70 -10.49 20.74
C GLU A 121 18.40 -11.55 21.59
N GLN A 122 19.63 -11.29 22.03
CA GLN A 122 20.40 -12.19 22.91
C GLN A 122 19.73 -12.45 24.25
N ALA A 123 18.91 -11.51 24.73
CA ALA A 123 18.20 -11.63 26.00
C ALA A 123 17.00 -12.61 25.96
N GLY A 124 16.61 -13.10 24.78
CA GLY A 124 15.58 -14.14 24.65
C GLY A 124 14.18 -13.71 25.11
N ALA A 125 13.87 -12.42 25.14
CA ALA A 125 12.57 -11.87 25.53
C ALA A 125 11.82 -11.27 24.32
N PRO A 126 11.13 -12.11 23.51
CA PRO A 126 10.49 -11.68 22.25
C PRO A 126 9.44 -10.58 22.42
N GLU A 127 8.75 -10.52 23.57
CA GLU A 127 7.75 -9.48 23.86
C GLU A 127 8.36 -8.07 23.95
N ARG A 128 9.54 -7.96 24.57
CA ARG A 128 10.24 -6.68 24.73
C ARG A 128 10.77 -6.19 23.38
N LEU A 129 11.33 -7.11 22.60
CA LEU A 129 11.77 -6.83 21.23
C LEU A 129 10.59 -6.38 20.36
N PHE A 130 9.44 -7.04 20.46
CA PHE A 130 8.23 -6.66 19.72
C PHE A 130 7.77 -5.24 20.06
N ARG A 131 7.64 -4.89 21.35
CA ARG A 131 7.25 -3.53 21.78
C ARG A 131 8.26 -2.47 21.34
N PHE A 132 9.55 -2.82 21.37
CA PHE A 132 10.62 -1.93 20.94
C PHE A 132 10.56 -1.65 19.43
N LEU A 133 10.39 -2.69 18.62
CA LEU A 133 10.25 -2.57 17.16
C LEU A 133 8.95 -1.84 16.78
N GLU A 134 7.85 -2.10 17.47
CA GLU A 134 6.58 -1.36 17.27
C GLU A 134 6.75 0.14 17.54
N ALA A 135 7.44 0.50 18.63
CA ALA A 135 7.73 1.89 18.95
C ALA A 135 8.67 2.56 17.91
N LEU A 136 9.64 1.82 17.35
CA LEU A 136 10.49 2.31 16.26
C LEU A 136 9.71 2.59 14.99
N LEU A 137 8.78 1.69 14.62
CA LEU A 137 7.90 1.86 13.47
C LEU A 137 6.95 3.05 13.64
N LYS A 138 6.39 3.26 14.84
CA LYS A 138 5.59 4.46 15.16
C LYS A 138 6.39 5.75 15.00
N GLN A 139 7.68 5.72 15.28
CA GLN A 139 8.57 6.87 15.11
C GLN A 139 9.10 7.02 13.67
N SER A 140 8.58 6.24 12.71
CA SER A 140 8.93 6.28 11.28
C SER A 140 10.42 6.06 10.99
N VAL A 141 11.10 5.28 11.84
CA VAL A 141 12.50 4.91 11.62
C VAL A 141 12.59 3.88 10.50
N GLN A 142 13.49 4.10 9.54
CA GLN A 142 13.80 3.12 8.50
C GLN A 142 14.58 1.95 9.12
N LEU A 143 13.89 0.82 9.32
CA LEU A 143 14.49 -0.41 9.82
C LEU A 143 15.14 -1.20 8.69
N GLU A 144 16.16 -1.99 9.03
CA GLU A 144 16.80 -2.91 8.10
C GLU A 144 15.82 -4.04 7.72
N THR A 145 16.04 -4.66 6.55
CA THR A 145 15.15 -5.71 6.03
C THR A 145 15.07 -6.92 6.97
N THR A 146 16.15 -7.24 7.67
CA THR A 146 16.22 -8.32 8.66
C THR A 146 15.38 -8.02 9.91
N ASP A 147 15.37 -6.77 10.36
CA ASP A 147 14.60 -6.34 11.53
C ASP A 147 13.10 -6.32 11.22
N LEU A 148 12.74 -5.93 9.99
CA LEU A 148 11.35 -6.00 9.51
C LEU A 148 10.86 -7.45 9.37
N GLU A 149 11.70 -8.36 8.89
CA GLU A 149 11.39 -9.80 8.86
C GLU A 149 11.19 -10.35 10.27
N ARG A 150 12.03 -9.93 11.22
CA ARG A 150 11.91 -10.36 12.62
C ARG A 150 10.66 -9.77 13.27
N TYR A 151 10.35 -8.51 12.99
CA TYR A 151 9.10 -7.89 13.42
C TYR A 151 7.90 -8.65 12.86
N LEU A 152 7.93 -9.07 11.60
CA LEU A 152 6.86 -9.87 10.99
C LEU A 152 6.67 -11.21 11.70
N GLU A 153 7.75 -11.92 12.04
CA GLU A 153 7.67 -13.16 12.83
C GLU A 153 6.98 -12.94 14.18
N LEU A 154 7.36 -11.87 14.90
CA LEU A 154 6.77 -11.53 16.18
C LEU A 154 5.32 -11.05 16.04
N LEU A 155 5.00 -10.31 14.97
CA LEU A 155 3.64 -9.84 14.68
C LEU A 155 2.72 -11.04 14.42
N CYS A 156 3.18 -12.05 13.67
CA CYS A 156 2.45 -13.30 13.49
C CYS A 156 2.19 -14.04 14.81
N GLN A 157 3.15 -14.00 15.76
CA GLN A 157 3.01 -14.67 17.06
C GLN A 157 2.08 -13.93 18.03
N TYR A 158 2.15 -12.60 18.10
CA TYR A 158 1.46 -11.81 19.12
C TYR A 158 0.16 -11.15 18.63
N ARG A 159 0.10 -10.70 17.37
CA ARG A 159 -1.05 -10.00 16.79
C ARG A 159 -1.27 -10.35 15.32
N PRO A 160 -1.84 -11.52 15.01
CA PRO A 160 -2.03 -11.98 13.63
C PRO A 160 -2.99 -11.09 12.82
N ALA A 161 -3.89 -10.34 13.46
CA ALA A 161 -4.86 -9.47 12.78
C ALA A 161 -4.20 -8.24 12.09
N GLU A 162 -3.13 -7.70 12.68
CA GLU A 162 -2.46 -6.48 12.21
C GLU A 162 -1.44 -6.78 11.09
N VAL A 163 -1.18 -8.06 10.80
CA VAL A 163 -0.21 -8.49 9.77
C VAL A 163 -0.59 -7.94 8.39
N ILE A 164 -1.88 -7.98 8.02
CA ILE A 164 -2.32 -7.51 6.71
C ILE A 164 -2.11 -5.99 6.56
N ASP A 165 -2.38 -5.24 7.62
CA ASP A 165 -2.22 -3.78 7.61
C ASP A 165 -0.74 -3.41 7.52
N PHE A 166 0.12 -4.12 8.27
CA PHE A 166 1.57 -3.97 8.16
C PHE A 166 2.10 -4.27 6.75
N LEU A 167 1.63 -5.37 6.13
CA LEU A 167 2.06 -5.76 4.78
C LEU A 167 1.59 -4.79 3.68
N LYS A 168 0.50 -4.04 3.92
CA LYS A 168 0.02 -2.98 3.01
C LYS A 168 0.77 -1.67 3.19
N SER A 169 1.18 -1.34 4.41
CA SER A 169 1.84 -0.08 4.73
C SER A 169 3.34 -0.09 4.42
N ASN A 170 3.97 -1.26 4.35
CA ASN A 170 5.40 -1.40 4.10
C ASN A 170 5.67 -2.15 2.80
N ASP A 171 6.64 -1.70 2.01
CA ASP A 171 7.06 -2.36 0.76
C ASP A 171 8.51 -2.90 0.82
N SER A 172 9.23 -2.66 1.92
CA SER A 172 10.68 -2.93 2.04
C SER A 172 11.05 -4.34 2.54
N TYR A 173 10.12 -5.28 2.60
CA TYR A 173 10.40 -6.66 3.05
C TYR A 173 10.66 -7.63 1.88
N ARG A 174 11.40 -8.71 2.15
CA ARG A 174 11.63 -9.78 1.17
C ARG A 174 10.42 -10.72 1.12
N LEU A 175 9.73 -10.76 -0.02
CA LEU A 175 8.51 -11.56 -0.23
C LEU A 175 8.72 -13.04 0.12
N ASP A 176 9.81 -13.67 -0.32
CA ASP A 176 10.07 -15.09 -0.08
C ASP A 176 10.24 -15.43 1.41
N ASN A 177 10.83 -14.53 2.19
CA ASN A 177 11.00 -14.72 3.63
C ASN A 177 9.65 -14.53 4.34
N ALA A 178 8.90 -13.49 3.96
CA ALA A 178 7.56 -13.25 4.49
C ALA A 178 6.61 -14.44 4.22
N VAL A 179 6.61 -15.01 3.01
CA VAL A 179 5.82 -16.21 2.68
C VAL A 179 6.22 -17.39 3.55
N ARG A 180 7.52 -17.66 3.73
CA ARG A 180 7.99 -18.76 4.60
C ARG A 180 7.58 -18.58 6.05
N THR A 181 7.67 -17.36 6.58
CA THR A 181 7.26 -17.05 7.94
C THR A 181 5.76 -17.25 8.12
N ILE A 182 4.93 -16.66 7.26
CA ILE A 182 3.48 -16.74 7.36
C ILE A 182 2.99 -18.18 7.17
N LYS A 183 3.64 -18.95 6.28
CA LYS A 183 3.34 -20.39 6.09
C LYS A 183 3.62 -21.22 7.35
N ARG A 184 4.61 -20.87 8.17
CA ARG A 184 4.89 -21.55 9.45
C ARG A 184 3.81 -21.30 10.50
N PHE A 185 3.18 -20.13 10.47
CA PHE A 185 2.10 -19.76 11.39
C PHE A 185 0.70 -20.11 10.86
N GLU A 186 0.61 -20.78 9.70
CA GLU A 186 -0.65 -21.22 9.07
C GLU A 186 -1.69 -20.10 8.88
N LEU A 187 -1.23 -18.86 8.68
CA LEU A 187 -2.10 -17.71 8.49
C LEU A 187 -2.51 -17.58 7.02
N SER A 188 -3.74 -17.95 6.70
CA SER A 188 -4.22 -18.02 5.31
C SER A 188 -4.46 -16.67 4.63
N ALA A 189 -5.11 -15.71 5.30
CA ALA A 189 -5.45 -14.42 4.69
C ALA A 189 -4.21 -13.56 4.33
N PRO A 190 -3.18 -13.41 5.20
CA PRO A 190 -1.94 -12.75 4.83
C PRO A 190 -1.15 -13.50 3.74
N LEU A 191 -1.23 -14.83 3.72
CA LEU A 191 -0.54 -15.65 2.74
C LEU A 191 -1.10 -15.45 1.33
N ILE A 192 -2.42 -15.38 1.18
CA ILE A 192 -3.08 -15.06 -0.10
C ILE A 192 -2.62 -13.69 -0.60
N PHE A 193 -2.56 -12.68 0.28
CA PHE A 193 -2.08 -11.34 -0.09
C PHE A 193 -0.63 -11.34 -0.59
N LEU A 194 0.27 -12.09 0.07
CA LEU A 194 1.66 -12.20 -0.38
C LEU A 194 1.81 -12.90 -1.72
N TYR A 195 1.06 -13.98 -1.96
CA TYR A 195 1.09 -14.67 -3.25
C TYR A 195 0.54 -13.80 -4.39
N GLU A 196 -0.50 -13.00 -4.14
CA GLU A 196 -0.96 -12.00 -5.10
C GLU A 196 0.12 -10.97 -5.44
N LYS A 197 0.91 -10.54 -4.45
CA LYS A 197 2.04 -9.61 -4.67
C LYS A 197 3.19 -10.25 -5.44
N GLN A 198 3.43 -11.55 -5.24
CA GLN A 198 4.44 -12.31 -5.98
C GLN A 198 4.01 -12.61 -7.42
N GLY A 199 2.70 -12.55 -7.71
CA GLY A 199 2.12 -12.95 -8.99
C GLY A 199 1.89 -14.47 -9.11
N ASP A 200 2.07 -15.23 -8.03
CA ASP A 200 1.77 -16.66 -7.99
C ASP A 200 0.30 -16.89 -7.61
N TYR A 201 -0.58 -16.68 -8.60
CA TYR A 201 -2.02 -16.83 -8.42
C TYR A 201 -2.46 -18.29 -8.21
N GLN A 202 -1.68 -19.28 -8.67
CA GLN A 202 -2.02 -20.69 -8.50
C GLN A 202 -1.87 -21.11 -7.03
N SER A 203 -0.74 -20.75 -6.40
CA SER A 203 -0.53 -20.99 -4.97
C SER A 203 -1.51 -20.21 -4.10
N ALA A 204 -1.79 -18.94 -4.46
CA ALA A 204 -2.81 -18.14 -3.79
C ALA A 204 -4.19 -18.82 -3.82
N TYR A 205 -4.58 -19.34 -4.98
CA TYR A 205 -5.86 -20.00 -5.18
C TYR A 205 -5.95 -21.31 -4.40
N ALA A 206 -4.91 -22.13 -4.39
CA ALA A 206 -4.89 -23.39 -3.64
C ALA A 206 -5.15 -23.15 -2.13
N VAL A 207 -4.47 -22.17 -1.54
CA VAL A 207 -4.66 -21.79 -0.12
C VAL A 207 -6.07 -21.22 0.11
N ALA A 208 -6.55 -20.37 -0.81
CA ALA A 208 -7.87 -19.76 -0.68
C ALA A 208 -9.01 -20.80 -0.79
N VAL A 209 -8.86 -21.79 -1.67
CA VAL A 209 -9.79 -22.92 -1.79
C VAL A 209 -9.76 -23.80 -0.55
N GLU A 210 -8.57 -24.13 -0.03
CA GLU A 210 -8.45 -24.91 1.20
C GLU A 210 -9.15 -24.21 2.36
N THR A 211 -8.98 -22.89 2.51
CA THR A 211 -9.74 -22.13 3.50
C THR A 211 -11.24 -22.15 3.27
N LEU A 212 -11.70 -22.08 2.00
CA LEU A 212 -13.12 -22.16 1.69
C LEU A 212 -13.70 -23.54 2.03
N THR A 213 -12.94 -24.61 1.82
CA THR A 213 -13.38 -25.97 2.17
C THR A 213 -13.50 -26.16 3.68
N ASN A 214 -12.58 -25.56 4.46
CA ASN A 214 -12.55 -25.67 5.91
C ASN A 214 -13.39 -24.61 6.65
N ALA A 215 -13.93 -23.60 5.93
CA ALA A 215 -14.67 -22.51 6.54
C ALA A 215 -16.06 -22.94 7.06
N PRO A 216 -16.45 -22.48 8.27
CA PRO A 216 -17.80 -22.66 8.80
C PRO A 216 -18.84 -21.92 7.95
N GLU A 217 -20.09 -22.39 7.98
CA GLU A 217 -21.20 -21.88 7.16
C GLU A 217 -21.37 -20.35 7.23
N ALA A 218 -21.11 -19.75 8.41
CA ALA A 218 -21.22 -18.31 8.62
C ALA A 218 -20.18 -17.46 7.86
N SER A 219 -18.97 -17.99 7.62
CA SER A 219 -17.89 -17.26 6.91
C SER A 219 -17.63 -17.79 5.49
N ALA A 220 -18.16 -18.98 5.15
CA ALA A 220 -18.00 -19.60 3.84
C ALA A 220 -18.44 -18.68 2.68
N ALA A 221 -19.53 -17.93 2.88
CA ALA A 221 -20.02 -16.92 1.94
C ALA A 221 -18.97 -15.84 1.61
N MET A 222 -18.33 -15.29 2.64
CA MET A 222 -17.29 -14.25 2.50
C MET A 222 -16.03 -14.83 1.85
N CYS A 223 -15.60 -16.02 2.27
CA CYS A 223 -14.46 -16.72 1.67
C CYS A 223 -14.70 -17.00 0.18
N ALA A 224 -15.90 -17.45 -0.21
CA ALA A 224 -16.23 -17.72 -1.61
C ALA A 224 -16.17 -16.45 -2.47
N LEU A 225 -16.62 -15.31 -1.94
CA LEU A 225 -16.49 -14.02 -2.61
C LEU A 225 -15.03 -13.55 -2.71
N GLN A 226 -14.22 -13.78 -1.68
CA GLN A 226 -12.78 -13.46 -1.71
C GLN A 226 -12.05 -14.30 -2.76
N VAL A 227 -12.34 -15.61 -2.85
CA VAL A 227 -11.78 -16.50 -3.88
C VAL A 227 -12.26 -16.08 -5.28
N SER A 228 -13.54 -15.75 -5.44
CA SER A 228 -14.07 -15.22 -6.71
C SER A 228 -13.34 -13.93 -7.13
N ALA A 229 -13.14 -13.00 -6.21
CA ALA A 229 -12.41 -11.77 -6.47
C ALA A 229 -10.93 -12.02 -6.81
N LEU A 230 -10.30 -13.02 -6.17
CA LEU A 230 -8.95 -13.48 -6.53
C LEU A 230 -8.94 -14.03 -7.98
N CYS A 231 -9.91 -14.86 -8.36
CA CYS A 231 -10.02 -15.38 -9.72
C CYS A 231 -10.23 -14.27 -10.77
N THR A 232 -11.01 -13.23 -10.44
CA THR A 232 -11.18 -12.04 -11.31
C THR A 232 -9.91 -11.20 -11.42
N ARG A 233 -9.07 -11.13 -10.39
CA ARG A 233 -7.76 -10.47 -10.50
C ARG A 233 -6.78 -11.32 -11.31
N ALA A 234 -6.75 -12.62 -11.04
CA ALA A 234 -5.89 -13.59 -11.71
C ALA A 234 -6.23 -13.75 -13.21
N SER A 235 -7.50 -13.56 -13.60
CA SER A 235 -7.95 -13.69 -15.00
C SER A 235 -7.32 -12.67 -15.96
N SER A 236 -6.79 -11.55 -15.43
CA SER A 236 -6.06 -10.55 -16.22
C SER A 236 -4.62 -10.95 -16.53
N VAL A 237 -4.04 -11.88 -15.77
CA VAL A 237 -2.63 -12.29 -15.86
C VAL A 237 -2.48 -13.70 -16.44
N LEU A 238 -3.44 -14.59 -16.18
CA LEU A 238 -3.39 -15.99 -16.56
C LEU A 238 -3.82 -16.26 -18.00
N THR A 239 -3.38 -17.41 -18.53
CA THR A 239 -3.82 -17.90 -19.84
C THR A 239 -5.29 -18.34 -19.80
N GLU A 240 -5.95 -18.40 -20.97
CA GLU A 240 -7.36 -18.79 -21.06
C GLU A 240 -7.63 -20.18 -20.46
N SER A 241 -6.73 -21.15 -20.67
CA SER A 241 -6.88 -22.50 -20.14
C SER A 241 -6.75 -22.58 -18.63
N ASP A 242 -5.78 -21.87 -18.04
CA ASP A 242 -5.59 -21.85 -16.58
C ASP A 242 -6.75 -21.13 -15.88
N ARG A 243 -7.24 -20.04 -16.49
CA ARG A 243 -8.41 -19.30 -16.01
C ARG A 243 -9.65 -20.18 -15.95
N GLU A 244 -9.92 -20.94 -17.02
CA GLU A 244 -11.03 -21.89 -17.06
C GLU A 244 -10.93 -22.93 -15.93
N GLN A 245 -9.75 -23.52 -15.72
CA GLN A 245 -9.54 -24.52 -14.69
C GLN A 245 -9.82 -23.99 -13.28
N LEU A 246 -9.32 -22.80 -12.93
CA LEU A 246 -9.54 -22.17 -11.62
C LEU A 246 -11.02 -21.84 -11.36
N TRP A 247 -11.72 -21.34 -12.38
CA TRP A 247 -13.15 -21.07 -12.27
C TRP A 247 -13.96 -22.34 -12.15
N PHE A 248 -13.62 -23.39 -12.90
CA PHE A 248 -14.32 -24.68 -12.81
C PHE A 248 -14.09 -25.36 -11.45
N SER A 249 -12.87 -25.35 -10.92
CA SER A 249 -12.63 -25.86 -9.57
C SER A 249 -13.42 -25.09 -8.51
N LEU A 250 -13.51 -23.76 -8.65
CA LEU A 250 -14.29 -22.92 -7.72
C LEU A 250 -15.77 -23.27 -7.79
N LEU A 251 -16.30 -23.37 -9.01
CA LEU A 251 -17.71 -23.68 -9.24
C LEU A 251 -18.08 -25.07 -8.74
N HIS A 252 -17.20 -26.08 -8.91
CA HIS A 252 -17.43 -27.40 -8.34
C HIS A 252 -17.57 -27.37 -6.81
N ILE A 253 -16.74 -26.58 -6.12
CA ILE A 253 -16.79 -26.45 -4.65
C ILE A 253 -18.05 -25.69 -4.22
N VAL A 254 -18.37 -24.58 -4.91
CA VAL A 254 -19.53 -23.74 -4.59
C VAL A 254 -20.85 -24.48 -4.84
N LEU A 255 -20.94 -25.23 -5.94
CA LEU A 255 -22.12 -26.03 -6.28
C LEU A 255 -22.30 -27.24 -5.37
N ALA A 256 -21.22 -27.76 -4.78
CA ALA A 256 -21.29 -28.86 -3.81
C ALA A 256 -21.77 -28.41 -2.41
N ARG A 257 -21.67 -27.12 -2.06
CA ARG A 257 -22.06 -26.58 -0.75
C ARG A 257 -23.43 -25.91 -0.82
N ASN A 258 -24.42 -26.48 -0.13
CA ASN A 258 -25.79 -25.95 -0.11
C ASN A 258 -25.91 -24.54 0.51
N ASP A 259 -24.99 -24.18 1.40
CA ASP A 259 -24.97 -22.89 2.10
C ASP A 259 -24.65 -21.72 1.17
N LEU A 260 -24.03 -21.99 0.02
CA LEU A 260 -23.55 -20.97 -0.92
C LEU A 260 -24.54 -20.66 -2.04
N ASN A 261 -25.69 -21.33 -2.08
CA ASN A 261 -26.70 -21.20 -3.15
C ASN A 261 -27.13 -19.75 -3.43
N SER A 262 -27.18 -18.89 -2.41
CA SER A 262 -27.51 -17.46 -2.57
C SER A 262 -26.44 -16.67 -3.33
N ILE A 263 -25.17 -17.06 -3.21
CA ILE A 263 -24.01 -16.40 -3.79
C ILE A 263 -23.57 -17.08 -5.09
N THR A 264 -23.92 -18.35 -5.31
CA THR A 264 -23.67 -19.11 -6.55
C THR A 264 -24.08 -18.30 -7.79
N LYS A 265 -25.19 -17.55 -7.72
CA LYS A 265 -25.64 -16.67 -8.80
C LYS A 265 -24.62 -15.58 -9.14
N ASN A 266 -24.08 -14.91 -8.13
CA ASN A 266 -23.09 -13.84 -8.32
C ASN A 266 -21.77 -14.42 -8.85
N ILE A 267 -21.33 -15.56 -8.32
CA ILE A 267 -20.11 -16.23 -8.76
C ILE A 267 -20.23 -16.73 -10.20
N LEU A 268 -21.38 -17.30 -10.59
CA LEU A 268 -21.64 -17.70 -11.98
C LEU A 268 -21.63 -16.49 -12.92
N HIS A 269 -22.23 -15.37 -12.50
CA HIS A 269 -22.19 -14.14 -13.29
C HIS A 269 -20.75 -13.64 -13.49
N SER A 270 -19.96 -13.56 -12.42
CA SER A 270 -18.54 -13.20 -12.52
C SER A 270 -17.75 -14.18 -13.38
N ALA A 271 -18.01 -15.49 -13.28
CA ALA A 271 -17.35 -16.49 -14.11
C ALA A 271 -17.69 -16.36 -15.60
N SER A 272 -18.89 -15.88 -15.95
CA SER A 272 -19.32 -15.77 -17.36
C SER A 272 -18.59 -14.72 -18.18
N GLU A 273 -17.96 -13.74 -17.53
CA GLU A 273 -17.09 -12.78 -18.22
C GLU A 273 -15.79 -13.44 -18.69
N PHE A 274 -15.40 -14.57 -18.09
CA PHE A 274 -14.09 -15.19 -18.24
C PHE A 274 -14.12 -16.59 -18.84
N VAL A 275 -15.27 -17.26 -18.84
CA VAL A 275 -15.43 -18.65 -19.27
C VAL A 275 -16.61 -18.77 -20.25
N ASP A 276 -16.42 -19.58 -21.29
CA ASP A 276 -17.47 -19.87 -22.27
C ASP A 276 -18.75 -20.38 -21.61
N LEU A 277 -19.84 -19.66 -21.89
CA LEU A 277 -21.14 -19.94 -21.30
C LEU A 277 -21.67 -21.35 -21.65
N SER A 278 -21.31 -21.87 -22.83
CA SER A 278 -21.62 -23.26 -23.22
C SER A 278 -20.99 -24.30 -22.29
N LYS A 279 -19.73 -24.07 -21.88
CA LYS A 279 -19.01 -24.97 -20.96
C LYS A 279 -19.54 -24.83 -19.53
N LEU A 280 -19.89 -23.61 -19.10
CA LEU A 280 -20.55 -23.37 -17.81
C LEU A 280 -21.88 -24.11 -17.70
N VAL A 281 -22.70 -24.08 -18.76
CA VAL A 281 -23.97 -24.82 -18.82
C VAL A 281 -23.73 -26.32 -18.73
N GLN A 282 -22.75 -26.85 -19.46
CA GLN A 282 -22.38 -28.27 -19.37
C GLN A 282 -21.93 -28.65 -17.95
N LEU A 283 -21.10 -27.83 -17.31
CA LEU A 283 -20.61 -28.07 -15.96
C LEU A 283 -21.76 -28.14 -14.95
N VAL A 284 -22.71 -27.20 -15.00
CA VAL A 284 -23.87 -27.19 -14.11
C VAL A 284 -24.78 -28.38 -14.37
N LEU A 285 -24.97 -28.77 -15.64
CA LEU A 285 -25.76 -29.95 -16.02
C LEU A 285 -25.14 -31.26 -15.52
N THR A 286 -23.82 -31.40 -15.64
CA THR A 286 -23.10 -32.61 -15.22
C THR A 286 -22.95 -32.70 -13.70
N SER A 287 -22.68 -31.56 -13.04
CA SER A 287 -22.48 -31.49 -11.57
C SER A 287 -23.79 -31.53 -10.78
N GLY A 288 -24.94 -31.23 -11.40
CA GLY A 288 -26.27 -31.29 -10.78
C GLY A 288 -26.84 -32.70 -10.57
N THR A 289 -26.05 -33.76 -10.80
CA THR A 289 -26.49 -35.17 -10.67
C THR A 289 -26.41 -35.72 -9.25
N THR A 290 -25.75 -35.03 -8.31
CA THR A 290 -25.72 -35.41 -6.90
C THR A 290 -26.54 -34.44 -6.05
N SER A 291 -27.81 -34.80 -5.87
CA SER A 291 -28.68 -34.39 -4.76
C SER A 291 -28.82 -32.88 -4.46
N THR A 292 -29.74 -32.21 -5.14
CA THR A 292 -30.80 -31.34 -4.55
C THR A 292 -31.48 -30.54 -5.67
N GLY A 293 -32.79 -30.33 -5.56
CA GLY A 293 -33.68 -29.84 -6.63
C GLY A 293 -33.50 -28.38 -7.10
N ASN A 294 -32.29 -27.83 -7.07
CA ASN A 294 -32.01 -26.41 -7.35
C ASN A 294 -31.63 -26.11 -8.81
N PHE A 295 -31.59 -27.12 -9.69
CA PHE A 295 -31.28 -26.93 -11.12
C PHE A 295 -32.29 -25.98 -11.80
N GLY A 296 -33.56 -25.96 -11.38
CA GLY A 296 -34.56 -25.03 -11.90
C GLY A 296 -34.14 -23.56 -11.73
N ASP A 297 -33.67 -23.20 -10.54
CA ASP A 297 -33.26 -21.83 -10.19
C ASP A 297 -31.99 -21.41 -10.94
N ILE A 298 -31.02 -22.33 -11.07
CA ILE A 298 -29.77 -22.08 -11.80
C ILE A 298 -30.00 -22.07 -13.32
N LYS A 299 -30.93 -22.89 -13.84
CA LYS A 299 -31.30 -22.93 -15.26
C LYS A 299 -31.85 -21.58 -15.73
N HIS A 300 -32.77 -20.99 -14.97
CA HIS A 300 -33.31 -19.67 -15.31
C HIS A 300 -32.23 -18.59 -15.30
N LEU A 301 -31.27 -18.68 -14.39
CA LEU A 301 -30.12 -17.79 -14.37
C LEU A 301 -29.24 -17.93 -15.61
N LEU A 302 -28.83 -19.16 -15.95
CA LEU A 302 -27.96 -19.42 -17.11
C LEU A 302 -28.63 -19.01 -18.43
N ILE A 303 -29.94 -19.26 -18.57
CA ILE A 303 -30.71 -18.79 -19.73
C ILE A 303 -30.76 -17.26 -19.77
N GLY A 304 -30.97 -16.60 -18.63
CA GLY A 304 -30.91 -15.15 -18.53
C GLY A 304 -29.56 -14.59 -18.97
N MET A 305 -28.47 -15.22 -18.52
CA MET A 305 -27.10 -14.83 -18.90
C MET A 305 -26.82 -15.07 -20.39
N LEU A 306 -27.30 -16.18 -20.96
CA LEU A 306 -27.19 -16.48 -22.40
C LEU A 306 -27.95 -15.45 -23.24
N SER A 307 -29.13 -15.02 -22.77
CA SER A 307 -29.91 -13.99 -23.45
C SER A 307 -29.25 -12.62 -23.39
N ASN A 308 -28.63 -12.28 -22.24
CA ASN A 308 -27.89 -11.03 -22.10
C ASN A 308 -26.63 -11.01 -22.98
N SER A 309 -25.84 -12.09 -22.99
CA SER A 309 -24.63 -12.14 -23.84
C SER A 309 -24.97 -12.10 -25.33
N ALA A 310 -26.06 -12.75 -25.75
CA ALA A 310 -26.57 -12.66 -27.11
C ALA A 310 -27.01 -11.22 -27.45
N TYR A 311 -27.68 -10.54 -26.50
CA TYR A 311 -28.08 -9.14 -26.65
C TYR A 311 -26.87 -8.20 -26.75
N GLU A 312 -25.86 -8.37 -25.89
CA GLU A 312 -24.60 -7.61 -25.93
C GLU A 312 -23.86 -7.79 -27.25
N THR A 313 -23.79 -9.03 -27.76
CA THR A 313 -23.17 -9.34 -29.05
C THR A 313 -23.90 -8.62 -30.19
N LEU A 314 -25.24 -8.67 -30.19
CA LEU A 314 -26.06 -7.97 -31.18
C LEU A 314 -25.86 -6.45 -31.10
N LEU A 315 -25.79 -5.90 -29.89
CA LEU A 315 -25.57 -4.47 -29.65
C LEU A 315 -24.19 -4.03 -30.15
N LEU A 316 -23.15 -4.81 -29.89
CA LEU A 316 -21.79 -4.55 -30.40
C LEU A 316 -21.73 -4.65 -31.93
N GLN A 317 -22.33 -5.66 -32.54
CA GLN A 317 -22.36 -5.80 -34.00
C GLN A 317 -23.13 -4.66 -34.67
N THR A 318 -24.26 -4.26 -34.09
CA THR A 318 -25.08 -3.16 -34.64
C THR A 318 -24.39 -1.82 -34.50
N THR A 319 -23.78 -1.52 -33.34
CA THR A 319 -23.00 -0.29 -33.14
C THR A 319 -21.77 -0.23 -34.03
N SER A 320 -21.03 -1.34 -34.19
CA SER A 320 -19.90 -1.45 -35.12
C SER A 320 -20.34 -1.17 -36.56
N ARG A 321 -21.48 -1.74 -36.99
CA ARG A 321 -22.04 -1.51 -38.32
C ARG A 321 -22.45 -0.05 -38.52
N ILE A 322 -23.10 0.58 -37.55
CA ILE A 322 -23.50 2.00 -37.60
C ILE A 322 -22.26 2.87 -37.71
N LEU A 323 -21.26 2.65 -36.84
CA LEU A 323 -20.01 3.39 -36.87
C LEU A 323 -19.29 3.24 -38.23
N GLY A 324 -19.27 2.04 -38.78
CA GLY A 324 -18.70 1.77 -40.10
C GLY A 324 -19.44 2.49 -41.22
N GLN A 325 -20.78 2.54 -41.16
CA GLN A 325 -21.60 3.29 -42.12
C GLN A 325 -21.37 4.80 -42.02
N ASP A 326 -21.30 5.34 -40.81
CA ASP A 326 -21.07 6.77 -40.57
C ASP A 326 -19.68 7.20 -41.04
N LEU A 327 -18.65 6.39 -40.74
CA LEU A 327 -17.29 6.63 -41.21
C LEU A 327 -17.23 6.61 -42.75
N HIS A 328 -17.87 5.62 -43.37
CA HIS A 328 -17.95 5.56 -44.83
C HIS A 328 -18.68 6.78 -45.43
N ALA A 329 -19.79 7.20 -44.82
CA ALA A 329 -20.56 8.35 -45.27
C ALA A 329 -19.79 9.67 -45.14
N MET A 330 -19.05 9.85 -44.03
CA MET A 330 -18.15 11.00 -43.84
C MET A 330 -17.04 10.99 -44.89
N LEU A 331 -16.34 9.88 -45.08
CA LEU A 331 -15.26 9.78 -46.06
C LEU A 331 -15.77 9.98 -47.49
N ALA A 332 -16.94 9.44 -47.82
CA ALA A 332 -17.57 9.67 -49.12
C ALA A 332 -18.01 11.13 -49.33
N ARG A 333 -18.36 11.85 -48.26
CA ARG A 333 -18.67 13.29 -48.31
C ARG A 333 -17.40 14.10 -48.53
N GLU A 334 -16.36 13.86 -47.73
CA GLU A 334 -15.07 14.55 -47.86
C GLU A 334 -14.44 14.30 -49.23
N ARG A 335 -14.48 13.05 -49.72
CA ARG A 335 -14.03 12.72 -51.07
C ARG A 335 -14.81 13.49 -52.14
N ARG A 336 -16.13 13.62 -52.01
CA ARG A 336 -16.93 14.42 -52.95
C ARG A 336 -16.57 15.91 -52.89
N ILE A 337 -16.27 16.44 -51.71
CA ILE A 337 -15.84 17.83 -51.53
C ILE A 337 -14.43 18.05 -52.10
N ALA A 338 -13.51 17.11 -51.91
CA ALA A 338 -12.15 17.19 -52.45
C ALA A 338 -12.11 17.03 -53.98
N MET A 339 -12.97 16.17 -54.54
CA MET A 339 -13.05 15.93 -55.98
C MET A 339 -13.88 16.97 -56.74
N ARG A 340 -14.50 17.95 -56.07
CA ARG A 340 -15.26 18.99 -56.75
C ARG A 340 -14.32 19.99 -57.42
N GLY A 341 -14.63 20.37 -58.66
CA GLY A 341 -13.95 21.49 -59.31
C GLY A 341 -14.20 22.80 -58.56
N LEU A 342 -13.20 23.67 -58.50
CA LEU A 342 -13.33 25.02 -57.96
C LEU A 342 -13.97 25.93 -59.01
N ALA A 343 -15.07 26.60 -58.64
CA ALA A 343 -15.74 27.57 -59.52
C ALA A 343 -15.25 28.99 -59.23
N VAL A 344 -14.77 29.68 -60.28
CA VAL A 344 -14.35 31.08 -60.19
C VAL A 344 -15.57 31.99 -60.30
N LYS A 345 -15.91 32.72 -59.23
CA LYS A 345 -17.08 33.61 -59.17
C LYS A 345 -16.82 34.99 -59.81
N SER A 346 -15.57 35.43 -59.88
CA SER A 346 -15.19 36.72 -60.43
C SER A 346 -14.27 36.55 -61.63
N ILE A 347 -14.59 37.23 -62.73
CA ILE A 347 -13.75 37.28 -63.95
C ILE A 347 -12.62 38.32 -63.79
N LYS A 348 -12.61 39.08 -62.67
CA LYS A 348 -11.59 40.08 -62.34
C LYS A 348 -10.72 39.63 -61.17
N CYS A 349 -9.43 39.94 -61.25
CA CYS A 349 -8.45 39.73 -60.19
C CYS A 349 -8.81 40.56 -58.95
N ILE A 350 -8.78 39.96 -57.76
CA ILE A 350 -9.11 40.67 -56.51
C ILE A 350 -8.11 41.78 -56.16
N VAL A 351 -6.85 41.65 -56.58
CA VAL A 351 -5.76 42.60 -56.26
C VAL A 351 -5.73 43.75 -57.26
N CYS A 352 -5.51 43.46 -58.55
CA CYS A 352 -5.34 44.49 -59.58
C CYS A 352 -6.65 44.92 -60.26
N ARG A 353 -7.77 44.23 -60.00
CA ARG A 353 -9.10 44.45 -60.61
C ARG A 353 -9.14 44.30 -62.15
N ALA A 354 -8.06 43.88 -62.79
CA ALA A 354 -8.02 43.55 -64.22
C ALA A 354 -8.68 42.20 -64.53
N ARG A 355 -9.04 41.96 -65.80
CA ARG A 355 -9.62 40.69 -66.22
C ARG A 355 -8.61 39.56 -66.02
N LEU A 356 -9.08 38.42 -65.51
CA LEU A 356 -8.25 37.23 -65.29
C LEU A 356 -7.84 36.55 -66.59
N TYR A 357 -8.67 36.68 -67.62
CA TYR A 357 -8.38 36.18 -68.95
C TYR A 357 -7.62 37.23 -69.75
N ASN A 358 -6.31 37.02 -69.93
CA ASN A 358 -5.45 37.77 -70.83
C ASN A 358 -5.00 36.89 -72.01
N THR A 359 -4.67 37.51 -73.14
CA THR A 359 -4.20 36.86 -74.38
C THR A 359 -2.98 35.95 -74.18
N GLU A 360 -2.19 36.17 -73.13
CA GLU A 360 -1.00 35.39 -72.78
C GLU A 360 -1.29 34.13 -71.91
N ARG A 361 -2.56 33.84 -71.59
CA ARG A 361 -2.99 32.66 -70.79
C ARG A 361 -2.17 32.43 -69.51
N GLN A 362 -1.87 33.51 -68.76
CA GLN A 362 -1.17 33.39 -67.49
C GLN A 362 -1.99 32.54 -66.49
N PRO A 363 -1.34 31.67 -65.70
CA PRO A 363 -2.03 30.85 -64.71
C PRO A 363 -2.70 31.71 -63.64
N VAL A 364 -3.91 31.29 -63.26
CA VAL A 364 -4.77 31.98 -62.29
C VAL A 364 -4.84 31.13 -61.03
N VAL A 365 -4.59 31.74 -59.88
CA VAL A 365 -4.72 31.11 -58.58
C VAL A 365 -6.13 31.37 -58.06
N VAL A 366 -6.85 30.29 -57.72
CA VAL A 366 -8.21 30.35 -57.17
C VAL A 366 -8.13 30.07 -55.68
N MET A 367 -8.64 30.99 -54.86
CA MET A 367 -8.64 30.86 -53.41
C MET A 367 -9.85 30.03 -52.96
N GLY A 368 -9.59 28.77 -52.59
CA GLY A 368 -10.49 27.92 -51.80
C GLY A 368 -11.97 27.92 -52.22
N ASP A 369 -12.85 27.73 -51.23
CA ASP A 369 -14.31 27.67 -51.38
C ASP A 369 -14.97 29.04 -51.66
N CYS A 370 -14.27 30.16 -51.43
CA CYS A 370 -14.80 31.49 -51.67
C CYS A 370 -14.92 31.84 -53.17
N GLY A 371 -14.17 31.15 -54.04
CA GLY A 371 -14.25 31.29 -55.50
C GLY A 371 -13.66 32.59 -56.05
N HIS A 372 -12.88 33.32 -55.24
CA HIS A 372 -12.09 34.47 -55.70
C HIS A 372 -10.86 33.99 -56.45
N ALA A 373 -10.45 34.75 -57.46
CA ALA A 373 -9.32 34.41 -58.30
C ALA A 373 -8.41 35.61 -58.52
N MET A 374 -7.12 35.33 -58.70
CA MET A 374 -6.07 36.33 -58.94
C MET A 374 -5.02 35.80 -59.90
N HIS A 375 -4.31 36.70 -60.59
CA HIS A 375 -3.15 36.31 -61.40
C HIS A 375 -2.04 35.76 -60.49
N GLN A 376 -1.28 34.77 -60.95
CA GLN A 376 -0.15 34.22 -60.18
C GLN A 376 0.85 35.31 -59.76
N GLN A 377 1.09 36.31 -60.60
CA GLN A 377 1.96 37.45 -60.27
C GLN A 377 1.38 38.33 -59.15
N CYS A 378 0.07 38.56 -59.15
CA CYS A 378 -0.60 39.26 -58.05
C CYS A 378 -0.61 38.43 -56.76
N ALA A 379 -0.69 37.10 -56.87
CA ALA A 379 -0.58 36.20 -55.72
C ALA A 379 0.83 36.26 -55.11
N ALA A 380 1.89 36.20 -55.93
CA ALA A 380 3.27 36.30 -55.46
C ALA A 380 3.57 37.63 -54.77
N ASN A 381 2.95 38.72 -55.23
CA ASN A 381 3.13 40.06 -54.62
C ASN A 381 2.27 40.28 -53.37
N PHE A 382 1.17 39.54 -53.20
CA PHE A 382 0.22 39.72 -52.09
C PHE A 382 0.38 38.67 -50.98
N CYS A 383 0.82 37.46 -51.30
CA CYS A 383 1.07 36.38 -50.36
C CYS A 383 2.57 36.33 -50.00
N THR A 384 2.91 36.53 -48.73
CA THR A 384 4.30 36.54 -48.23
C THR A 384 4.93 35.14 -48.05
N VAL A 385 4.28 34.09 -48.56
CA VAL A 385 4.77 32.71 -48.50
C VAL A 385 4.87 32.15 -49.92
N PRO A 386 6.02 31.61 -50.35
CA PRO A 386 6.19 31.10 -51.71
C PRO A 386 5.23 29.94 -52.00
N LEU A 387 4.58 30.00 -53.16
CA LEU A 387 3.53 29.10 -53.64
C LEU A 387 3.98 27.65 -53.95
N ASP A 388 5.24 27.30 -53.72
CA ASP A 388 5.85 26.02 -54.12
C ASP A 388 6.03 25.02 -52.95
N SER A 389 5.13 25.01 -51.97
CA SER A 389 5.03 23.89 -51.03
C SER A 389 3.82 23.04 -51.40
N PRO A 390 3.99 21.82 -51.95
CA PRO A 390 2.88 20.91 -52.15
C PRO A 390 2.35 20.50 -50.77
N SER A 391 1.07 20.78 -50.52
CA SER A 391 0.31 20.18 -49.40
C SER A 391 -0.11 18.77 -49.75
#